data_AF-A0A7J8PS89-F1
#
_entry.id   AF-A0A7J8PS89-F1
#
_cell.length_a   1.000
_cell.length_b   1.000
_cell.length_c   1.000
_cell.angle_alpha   90.00
_cell.angle_beta   90.00
_cell.angle_gamma   90.00
#
_symmetry.space_group_name_H-M   'P 1'
#
loop_
_entity.id
_entity.type
_entity.pdbx_description
1 polymer ?
#
loop_
_entity_poly.entity_id
_entity_poly.type
_entity_poly.pdbx_seq_one_letter_code
_entity_poly.pdbx_strand_id
1 'polypeptide(L)' 'MQGFETGDKLFANDGYNFVRKWLRSHPKFITNSLYIAGDSYASKIVPIIAQAISDGKNALIRFKLGALSVVSNGTNVTVF' A
#
# COMPACT_ATOMS: atom_id res chain seq x y z
N MET A 1 1.78 -24.66 -14.08
CA MET A 1 1.57 -24.58 -12.62
C MET A 1 1.14 -23.17 -12.31
N GLN A 2 -0.13 -22.97 -11.95
CA GLN A 2 -0.71 -21.66 -11.64
C GLN A 2 -1.25 -21.76 -10.22
N GLY A 3 -0.45 -21.32 -9.26
CA GLY A 3 -0.76 -21.35 -7.83
C GLY A 3 -0.05 -20.16 -7.19
N PHE A 4 -0.69 -19.57 -6.18
CA PHE A 4 -0.29 -18.39 -5.38
C PHE A 4 -0.83 -17.00 -5.75
N GLU A 5 -1.52 -16.79 -6.87
CA GLU A 5 -1.99 -15.42 -7.20
C GLU A 5 -3.21 -14.92 -6.39
N THR A 6 -3.99 -15.80 -5.76
CA THR A 6 -5.22 -15.40 -5.05
C THR A 6 -4.98 -14.91 -3.63
N GLY A 7 -4.06 -15.55 -2.88
CA GLY A 7 -3.76 -15.19 -1.49
C GLY A 7 -3.15 -13.80 -1.34
N ASP A 8 -2.16 -13.48 -2.17
CA ASP A 8 -1.48 -12.18 -2.16
C ASP A 8 -2.44 -11.04 -2.48
N LYS A 9 -3.31 -11.22 -3.48
CA LYS A 9 -4.33 -10.23 -3.87
C LYS A 9 -5.38 -10.02 -2.78
N LEU A 10 -5.82 -11.09 -2.11
CA LEU A 10 -6.75 -11.00 -0.98
C LEU A 10 -6.12 -10.23 0.19
N PHE A 11 -4.89 -10.60 0.56
CA PHE A 11 -4.18 -9.95 1.67
C PHE A 11 -3.89 -8.47 1.38
N ALA A 12 -3.52 -8.14 0.13
CA ALA A 12 -3.36 -6.75 -0.30
C ALA A 12 -4.68 -5.97 -0.26
N ASN A 13 -5.79 -6.57 -0.69
CA ASN A 13 -7.10 -5.95 -0.62
C ASN A 13 -7.55 -5.69 0.83
N ASP A 14 -7.28 -6.61 1.75
CA ASP A 14 -7.58 -6.43 3.16
C ASP A 14 -6.71 -5.32 3.78
N GLY A 15 -5.43 -5.26 3.44
CA GLY A 15 -4.52 -4.18 3.83
C GLY A 15 -4.99 -2.81 3.32
N TYR A 16 -5.39 -2.72 2.04
CA TYR A 16 -5.98 -1.51 1.47
C TYR A 16 -7.24 -1.07 2.22
N ASN A 17 -8.15 -2.01 2.50
CA ASN A 17 -9.40 -1.73 3.21
C ASN A 17 -9.14 -1.28 4.66
N PHE A 18 -8.16 -1.87 5.33
CA PHE A 18 -7.72 -1.43 6.66
C PHE A 18 -7.26 0.02 6.62
N VAL A 19 -6.31 0.38 5.74
CA VAL A 19 -5.76 1.74 5.64
C VAL A 19 -6.87 2.76 5.38
N ARG A 20 -7.80 2.46 4.45
CA ARG A 20 -8.94 3.35 4.17
C ARG A 20 -9.85 3.53 5.37
N LYS A 21 -10.25 2.45 6.04
CA LYS A 21 -11.14 2.52 7.21
C LYS A 21 -10.47 3.24 8.38
N TRP A 22 -9.19 2.98 8.60
CA TRP A 22 -8.40 3.59 9.67
C TRP A 22 -8.24 5.10 9.47
N LEU A 23 -7.94 5.56 8.25
CA LEU A 23 -7.85 6.99 7.95
C LEU A 23 -9.21 7.69 8.07
N ARG A 24 -10.30 6.99 7.74
CA ARG A 24 -11.67 7.53 7.93
C ARG A 24 -12.02 7.68 9.41
N SER A 25 -11.59 6.76 10.28
CA SER A 25 -11.81 6.86 11.73
C SER A 25 -10.82 7.80 12.43
N HIS A 26 -9.68 8.10 11.81
CA HIS A 26 -8.67 9.02 12.35
C HIS A 26 -8.35 10.16 11.37
N PRO A 27 -9.30 11.08 11.11
CA PRO A 27 -9.18 12.09 10.07
C PRO A 27 -7.99 13.06 10.29
N LYS A 28 -7.51 13.20 11.52
CA LYS A 28 -6.32 14.00 11.86
C LYS A 28 -5.03 13.56 11.16
N PHE A 29 -4.95 12.32 10.66
CA PHE A 29 -3.77 11.82 9.94
C PHE A 29 -3.89 11.94 8.41
N ILE A 30 -5.04 12.37 7.88
CA ILE A 30 -5.28 12.48 6.43
C ILE A 30 -4.30 13.46 5.76
N THR A 31 -3.92 14.51 6.47
CA THR A 31 -3.02 15.56 5.95
C THR A 31 -1.55 15.15 5.97
N ASN A 32 -1.20 14.03 6.62
CA ASN A 32 0.18 13.56 6.70
C ASN A 32 0.57 12.76 5.45
N SER A 33 1.85 12.79 5.11
CA SER A 33 2.40 11.85 4.12
C SER A 33 2.27 10.43 4.65
N LEU A 34 1.72 9.53 3.82
CA LEU A 34 1.55 8.12 4.14
C LEU A 34 2.75 7.33 3.65
N TYR A 35 3.42 6.66 4.59
CA TYR A 35 4.54 5.75 4.30
C TYR A 35 4.10 4.32 4.63
N ILE A 36 4.32 3.41 3.69
CA ILE A 36 4.04 1.97 3.87
C ILE A 36 5.31 1.23 3.50
N ALA A 37 5.77 0.36 4.41
CA ALA A 37 6.93 -0.49 4.23
C ALA A 37 6.59 -1.91 4.68
N GLY A 38 7.36 -2.88 4.21
CA GLY A 38 7.18 -4.28 4.56
C GLY A 38 8.46 -5.05 4.30
N ASP A 39 8.74 -5.99 5.18
CA ASP A 39 9.92 -6.86 5.11
C ASP A 39 9.51 -8.29 4.75
N SER A 40 10.48 -9.10 4.34
CA SER A 40 10.29 -10.50 3.95
C SER A 40 9.21 -10.64 2.85
N TYR A 41 8.18 -11.43 3.08
CA TYR A 41 7.10 -11.63 2.10
C TYR A 41 6.24 -10.36 1.91
N ALA A 42 6.16 -9.51 2.93
CA ALA A 42 5.38 -8.28 2.85
C ALA A 42 5.94 -7.31 1.80
N SER A 43 7.23 -7.39 1.44
CA SER A 43 7.82 -6.61 0.35
C SER A 43 7.17 -6.89 -1.02
N LYS A 44 6.51 -8.05 -1.21
CA LYS A 44 5.70 -8.36 -2.41
C LYS A 44 4.30 -7.77 -2.36
N ILE A 45 3.73 -7.66 -1.16
CA ILE A 45 2.37 -7.19 -0.93
C ILE A 45 2.30 -5.65 -0.92
N VAL A 46 3.28 -4.99 -0.29
CA VAL A 46 3.30 -3.54 -0.11
C VAL A 46 3.16 -2.76 -1.43
N PRO A 47 3.85 -3.12 -2.53
CA PRO A 47 3.65 -2.46 -3.82
C PRO A 47 2.21 -2.59 -4.35
N ILE A 48 1.53 -3.71 -4.13
CA ILE A 48 0.13 -3.94 -4.56
C ILE A 48 -0.81 -3.03 -3.78
N ILE A 49 -0.60 -2.89 -2.47
CA ILE A 49 -1.38 -1.98 -1.61
C ILE A 49 -1.14 -0.53 -2.04
N ALA A 50 0.12 -0.14 -2.24
CA ALA A 50 0.46 1.22 -2.66
C ALA A 50 -0.14 1.57 -4.02
N GLN A 51 -0.11 0.64 -4.98
CA GLN A 51 -0.77 0.80 -6.27
C GLN A 51 -2.28 0.97 -6.10
N ALA A 52 -2.95 0.14 -5.28
CA ALA A 52 -4.38 0.27 -5.02
C ALA A 52 -4.77 1.59 -4.35
N ILE A 53 -3.90 2.15 -3.49
CA ILE A 53 -4.06 3.49 -2.90
C ILE A 53 -3.90 4.56 -3.98
N SER A 54 -2.89 4.45 -4.83
CA SER A 54 -2.61 5.39 -5.93
C SER A 54 -3.72 5.42 -6.98
N ASP A 55 -4.23 4.23 -7.36
CA ASP A 55 -5.27 4.04 -8.37
C ASP A 55 -6.67 4.45 -7.89
N GLY A 56 -6.83 4.74 -6.59
CA GLY A 56 -8.09 5.05 -5.93
C GLY A 56 -8.76 6.34 -6.41
N LYS A 57 -9.30 6.34 -7.64
CA LYS A 57 -10.10 7.39 -8.28
C LYS A 57 -11.41 7.78 -7.56
N ASN A 58 -11.77 7.15 -6.44
CA ASN A 58 -13.01 7.39 -5.69
C ASN A 58 -12.83 7.51 -4.16
N ALA A 59 -11.65 7.89 -3.68
CA ALA A 59 -11.50 8.34 -2.30
C ALA A 59 -11.55 9.87 -2.28
N LEU A 60 -12.37 10.46 -1.40
CA LEU A 60 -12.60 11.90 -1.18
C LEU A 60 -11.35 12.68 -0.74
N ILE A 61 -10.15 12.16 -0.99
CA ILE A 61 -8.89 12.63 -0.46
C ILE A 61 -7.81 12.35 -1.51
N ARG A 62 -7.32 13.41 -2.17
CA ARG A 62 -6.05 13.36 -2.90
C ARG A 62 -4.94 13.29 -1.85
N PHE A 63 -4.56 12.10 -1.41
CA PHE A 63 -3.35 11.94 -0.62
C PHE A 63 -2.18 12.40 -1.49
N LYS A 64 -1.47 13.46 -1.08
CA LYS A 64 -0.13 13.70 -1.62
C LYS A 64 0.74 12.57 -1.08
N LEU A 65 0.98 11.57 -1.92
CA LEU A 65 1.94 10.51 -1.64
C LEU A 65 3.32 11.18 -1.59
N GLY A 66 3.83 11.44 -0.39
CA GLY A 66 5.17 11.96 -0.18
C GLY A 66 6.13 10.78 -0.03
N ALA A 67 6.52 10.18 -1.14
CA ALA A 67 7.48 9.07 -1.26
C ALA A 67 7.07 7.72 -0.60
N LEU A 68 7.11 6.65 -1.41
CA LEU A 68 6.97 5.26 -0.97
C LEU A 68 8.37 4.63 -0.88
N SER A 69 8.81 4.24 0.32
CA SER A 69 10.08 3.53 0.52
C SER A 69 9.83 2.05 0.78
N VAL A 70 10.17 1.20 -0.20
CA VAL A 70 10.22 -0.25 -0.03
C VAL A 70 11.67 -0.64 0.23
N VAL A 71 11.96 -1.18 1.41
CA VAL A 71 13.27 -1.77 1.72
C VAL A 71 13.15 -3.27 1.47
N SER A 72 13.88 -3.78 0.48
CA SER A 72 14.08 -5.22 0.28
C SER A 72 15.58 -5.49 0.20
N ASN A 73 16.04 -6.48 0.97
CA ASN A 73 17.43 -6.93 1.04
C ASN A 73 17.91 -7.49 -0.32
N GLY A 74 18.26 -6.59 -1.25
CA GLY A 74 19.21 -6.90 -2.33
C GLY A 74 18.75 -6.81 -3.77
N THR A 75 17.54 -6.33 -4.13
CA THR A 75 17.23 -6.18 -5.58
C THR A 75 16.31 -5.00 -5.87
N ASN A 76 16.88 -4.00 -6.56
CA ASN A 76 16.29 -2.85 -7.25
C ASN A 76 15.18 -2.07 -6.53
N VAL A 77 15.59 -0.90 -6.01
CA VAL A 77 14.70 0.16 -5.54
C VAL A 77 14.04 0.83 -6.75
N THR A 78 12.71 0.79 -6.82
CA THR A 78 11.93 1.60 -7.77
C THR A 78 11.23 2.70 -6.98
N VAL A 79 11.53 3.95 -7.32
CA VAL A 79 10.86 5.15 -6.84
C VAL A 79 9.97 5.65 -7.98
N PHE A 80 8.67 5.80 -7.74
CA PHE A 80 7.77 6.55 -8.63
C PHE A 80 7.60 7.97 -8.09
#